data_AF-Q8DWJ8-F1
#
_entry.id   AF-Q8DWJ8-F1
#
_cell.length_a   1.000
_cell.length_b   1.000
_cell.length_c   1.000
_cell.angle_alpha   90.00
_cell.angle_beta   90.00
_cell.angle_gamma   90.00
#
_symmetry.space_group_name_H-M   'P 1'
#
loop_
_entity.id
_entity.type
_entity.pdbx_description
1 polymer ?
#
loop_
_entity_poly.entity_id
_entity_poly.type
_entity_poly.pdbx_seq_one_letter_code
_entity_poly.pdbx_strand_id
1 'polypeptide(L)'
;MNYIRKLYKQDYRGFESLPHRRENVIEKYSVKSQRPLLKKYLVEDFGGMCIYCGWNCKRYDAASFHIEHIKSQIDNESLIDDYSNLALSCPICNTTKNKKALPSDLDPLGEDYKNLFYRNNRGAIVTNNDIEDRKKALSQQYIKILGLSKELYKLDYVQTSLNIIKRRLRQSDKINLELINSITEILDFIDDNYTRQSNLTL
;
A
#
# COMPACT_ATOMS: atom_id res chain seq x y z
N MET A 1 -8.14 -13.88 -17.82
CA MET A 1 -7.14 -13.63 -16.75
C MET A 1 -7.86 -13.36 -15.43
N ASN A 2 -7.37 -13.88 -14.29
CA ASN A 2 -7.98 -13.62 -12.97
C ASN A 2 -7.97 -12.10 -12.67
N TYR A 3 -9.08 -11.52 -12.18
CA TYR A 3 -9.26 -10.06 -11.98
C TYR A 3 -8.11 -9.43 -11.19
N ILE A 4 -7.57 -10.17 -10.23
CA ILE A 4 -6.45 -9.75 -9.39
C ILE A 4 -5.16 -9.57 -10.15
N ARG A 5 -4.89 -10.51 -11.07
CA ARG A 5 -3.75 -10.35 -11.95
C ARG A 5 -3.93 -9.15 -12.87
N LYS A 6 -5.16 -8.76 -13.20
CA LYS A 6 -5.41 -7.53 -13.95
C LYS A 6 -5.18 -6.29 -13.07
N LEU A 7 -5.72 -6.28 -11.85
CA LEU A 7 -5.55 -5.20 -10.87
C LEU A 7 -4.06 -4.95 -10.55
N TYR A 8 -3.34 -5.97 -10.08
CA TYR A 8 -1.93 -5.83 -9.73
C TYR A 8 -0.99 -5.68 -10.94
N LYS A 9 -1.48 -5.90 -12.17
CA LYS A 9 -0.77 -5.51 -13.40
C LYS A 9 -0.95 -4.02 -13.73
N GLN A 10 -2.05 -3.40 -13.31
CA GLN A 10 -2.28 -1.97 -13.50
C GLN A 10 -1.49 -1.15 -12.47
N ASP A 11 -1.50 -1.58 -11.21
CA ASP A 11 -0.66 -1.03 -10.15
C ASP A 11 -0.27 -2.15 -9.17
N TYR A 12 1.03 -2.35 -8.95
CA TYR A 12 1.53 -3.40 -8.05
C TYR A 12 1.05 -3.25 -6.60
N ARG A 13 0.58 -2.06 -6.20
CA ARG A 13 0.02 -1.77 -4.88
C ARG A 13 -1.45 -2.18 -4.78
N GLY A 14 -2.13 -2.38 -5.91
CA GLY A 14 -3.54 -2.75 -5.96
C GLY A 14 -4.51 -1.57 -5.94
N PHE A 15 -4.03 -0.37 -6.30
CA PHE A 15 -4.90 0.79 -6.56
C PHE A 15 -5.80 0.51 -7.77
N GLU A 16 -7.13 0.58 -7.59
CA GLU A 16 -8.09 0.50 -8.70
C GLU A 16 -8.09 1.78 -9.54
N SER A 17 -7.84 2.92 -8.88
CA SER A 17 -7.53 4.23 -9.47
C SER A 17 -6.42 4.89 -8.66
N LEU A 18 -5.61 5.74 -9.30
CA LEU A 18 -4.58 6.47 -8.57
C LEU A 18 -5.21 7.33 -7.47
N PRO A 19 -4.63 7.35 -6.26
CA PRO A 19 -4.99 8.27 -5.19
C PRO A 19 -5.09 9.70 -5.68
N HIS A 20 -6.18 10.38 -5.32
CA HIS A 20 -6.32 11.81 -5.56
C HIS A 20 -6.07 12.54 -4.24
N ARG A 21 -5.01 13.35 -4.22
CA ARG A 21 -4.70 14.22 -3.08
C ARG A 21 -5.62 15.42 -3.12
N ARG A 22 -6.27 15.73 -2.02
CA ARG A 22 -7.07 16.95 -1.89
C ARG A 22 -6.19 18.20 -2.00
N GLU A 23 -6.77 19.26 -2.52
CA GLU A 23 -6.14 20.58 -2.66
C GLU A 23 -6.48 21.48 -1.46
N ASN A 24 -5.69 22.55 -1.27
CA ASN A 24 -5.96 23.62 -0.31
C ASN A 24 -6.09 23.16 1.16
N VAL A 25 -5.30 22.16 1.56
CA VAL A 25 -5.21 21.72 2.96
C VAL A 25 -4.58 22.83 3.81
N ILE A 26 -5.30 23.28 4.84
CA ILE A 26 -4.85 24.35 5.74
C ILE A 26 -4.20 23.80 7.01
N GLU A 27 -4.48 22.53 7.33
CA GLU A 27 -3.93 21.81 8.47
C GLU A 27 -2.43 21.57 8.28
N LYS A 28 -1.69 21.71 9.38
CA LYS A 28 -0.24 21.64 9.44
C LYS A 28 0.20 20.45 10.26
N TYR A 29 1.15 19.68 9.75
CA TYR A 29 1.75 18.57 10.49
C TYR A 29 2.52 19.06 11.71
N SER A 30 3.16 20.23 11.62
CA SER A 30 3.86 20.89 12.71
C SER A 30 2.95 21.17 13.92
N VAL A 31 1.64 21.31 13.71
CA VAL A 31 0.63 21.51 14.76
C VAL A 31 0.08 20.16 15.23
N LYS A 32 0.55 19.68 16.39
CA LYS A 32 0.24 18.35 16.91
C LYS A 32 -1.27 18.03 16.98
N SER A 33 -2.10 19.00 17.34
CA SER A 33 -3.57 18.82 17.44
C SER A 33 -4.26 18.62 16.09
N GLN A 34 -3.62 19.01 14.97
CA GLN A 34 -4.17 18.87 13.61
C GLN A 34 -3.78 17.55 12.94
N ARG A 35 -2.76 16.86 13.46
CA ARG A 35 -2.28 15.57 12.91
C ARG A 35 -3.36 14.49 12.80
N PRO A 36 -4.29 14.31 13.76
CA PRO A 36 -5.37 13.33 13.61
C PRO A 36 -6.25 13.60 12.39
N LEU A 37 -6.58 14.86 12.12
CA LEU A 37 -7.37 15.26 10.96
C LEU A 37 -6.59 15.07 9.65
N LEU A 38 -5.31 15.46 9.62
CA LEU A 38 -4.42 15.18 8.48
C LEU A 38 -4.31 13.69 8.19
N LYS A 39 -4.21 12.85 9.22
CA LYS A 39 -4.17 11.40 9.06
C LYS A 39 -5.49 10.90 8.45
N LYS A 40 -6.65 11.40 8.90
CA LYS A 40 -7.95 11.07 8.30
C LYS A 40 -7.98 11.44 6.82
N TYR A 41 -7.50 12.62 6.46
CA TYR A 41 -7.42 13.07 5.08
C TYR A 41 -6.57 12.15 4.21
N LEU A 42 -5.38 11.78 4.68
CA LEU A 42 -4.50 10.85 3.96
C LEU A 42 -5.08 9.43 3.89
N VAL A 43 -5.85 8.98 4.89
CA VAL A 43 -6.56 7.70 4.81
C VAL A 43 -7.61 7.71 3.70
N GLU A 44 -8.37 8.80 3.57
CA GLU A 44 -9.36 8.98 2.51
C GLU A 44 -8.69 9.06 1.13
N ASP A 45 -7.71 9.96 0.96
CA ASP A 45 -7.05 10.24 -0.31
C ASP A 45 -6.33 9.00 -0.89
N PHE A 46 -5.74 8.18 -0.01
CA PHE A 46 -5.03 6.96 -0.40
C PHE A 46 -5.90 5.69 -0.33
N GLY A 47 -7.21 5.81 -0.08
CA GLY A 47 -8.10 4.64 0.05
C GLY A 47 -7.68 3.66 1.15
N GLY A 48 -6.97 4.15 2.17
CA GLY A 48 -6.37 3.38 3.25
C GLY A 48 -5.13 2.58 2.87
N MET A 49 -4.57 2.74 1.67
CA MET A 49 -3.40 1.97 1.23
C MET A 49 -2.08 2.71 1.49
N CYS A 50 -1.06 1.97 1.92
CA CYS A 50 0.30 2.48 2.02
C CYS A 50 0.81 2.92 0.63
N ILE A 51 1.32 4.15 0.55
CA ILE A 51 1.85 4.73 -0.70
C ILE A 51 2.92 3.86 -1.38
N TYR A 52 3.72 3.13 -0.60
CA TYR A 52 4.87 2.37 -1.10
C TYR A 52 4.58 0.90 -1.43
N CYS A 53 3.76 0.21 -0.63
CA CYS A 53 3.56 -1.24 -0.78
C CYS A 53 2.10 -1.64 -1.07
N GLY A 54 1.16 -0.70 -0.96
CA GLY A 54 -0.27 -0.94 -1.15
C GLY A 54 -0.97 -1.60 0.03
N TRP A 55 -0.25 -1.86 1.13
CA TRP A 55 -0.83 -2.54 2.27
C TRP A 55 -1.98 -1.72 2.88
N ASN A 56 -3.14 -2.33 3.08
CA ASN A 56 -4.37 -1.61 3.42
C ASN A 56 -4.61 -1.52 4.94
N CYS A 57 -4.69 -0.30 5.47
CA CYS A 57 -4.84 -0.01 6.89
C CYS A 57 -6.16 -0.51 7.48
N LYS A 58 -7.21 -0.67 6.68
CA LYS A 58 -8.50 -1.23 7.13
C LYS A 58 -8.39 -2.70 7.52
N ARG A 59 -7.35 -3.39 7.08
CA ARG A 59 -7.10 -4.82 7.37
C ARG A 59 -6.11 -5.04 8.52
N TYR A 60 -5.22 -4.09 8.80
CA TYR A 60 -4.04 -4.36 9.66
C TYR A 60 -3.85 -3.30 10.74
N ASP A 61 -4.96 -2.87 11.36
CA ASP A 61 -5.04 -1.77 12.32
C ASP A 61 -4.58 -0.42 11.75
N ALA A 62 -5.55 0.41 11.37
CA ALA A 62 -5.26 1.75 10.86
C ALA A 62 -4.65 2.70 11.89
N ALA A 63 -4.80 2.43 13.19
CA ALA A 63 -4.10 3.21 14.21
C ALA A 63 -2.58 3.09 14.05
N SER A 64 -2.09 1.93 13.60
CA SER A 64 -0.66 1.67 13.37
C SER A 64 -0.06 2.38 12.13
N PHE A 65 -0.89 2.89 11.21
CA PHE A 65 -0.39 3.61 10.04
C PHE A 65 0.06 5.03 10.40
N HIS A 66 1.01 5.57 9.65
CA HIS A 66 1.63 6.86 9.96
C HIS A 66 1.44 7.86 8.83
N ILE A 67 1.42 9.14 9.21
CA ILE A 67 1.72 10.23 8.29
C ILE A 67 3.21 10.16 7.99
N GLU A 68 3.55 9.92 6.74
CA GLU A 68 4.89 9.83 6.21
C GLU A 68 5.28 11.14 5.54
N HIS A 69 6.52 11.59 5.75
CA HIS A 69 7.14 12.57 4.87
C HIS A 69 7.94 11.86 3.77
N ILE A 70 7.54 12.01 2.51
CA ILE A 70 8.23 11.40 1.36
C ILE A 70 9.70 11.85 1.36
N LYS A 71 9.92 13.16 1.44
CA LYS A 71 11.21 13.78 1.75
C LYS A 71 11.28 14.02 3.26
N SER A 72 12.31 13.44 3.89
CA SER A 72 12.54 13.47 5.34
C SER A 72 12.40 14.88 5.93
N GLN A 73 11.61 15.02 6.99
CA GLN A 73 11.46 16.28 7.74
C GLN A 73 12.75 16.77 8.40
N ILE A 74 13.74 15.89 8.62
CA ILE A 74 15.04 16.26 9.20
C ILE A 74 15.86 17.07 8.19
N ASP A 75 15.79 16.68 6.92
CA ASP A 75 16.65 17.25 5.87
C ASP A 75 15.89 18.27 4.99
N ASN A 76 14.56 18.38 5.18
CA ASN A 76 13.67 19.18 4.34
C ASN A 76 12.62 19.91 5.20
N GLU A 77 13.07 20.76 6.13
CA GLU A 77 12.19 21.45 7.08
C GLU A 77 11.11 22.30 6.39
N SER A 78 11.43 22.89 5.23
CA SER A 78 10.48 23.68 4.45
C SER A 78 9.28 22.87 3.91
N LEU A 79 9.40 21.53 3.87
CA LEU A 79 8.38 20.62 3.36
C LEU A 79 7.61 19.90 4.49
N ILE A 80 7.79 20.30 5.76
CA ILE A 80 7.15 19.64 6.91
C ILE A 80 5.62 19.70 6.81
N ASP A 81 5.09 20.85 6.40
CA ASP A 81 3.66 21.13 6.30
C ASP A 81 3.14 21.05 4.86
N ASP A 82 3.99 20.72 3.90
CA ASP A 82 3.59 20.55 2.50
C ASP A 82 2.80 19.25 2.35
N TYR A 83 1.50 19.36 2.10
CA TYR A 83 0.61 18.20 1.94
C TYR A 83 1.03 17.28 0.79
N SER A 84 1.67 17.80 -0.25
CA SER A 84 2.20 16.98 -1.36
C SER A 84 3.37 16.09 -0.91
N ASN A 85 4.11 16.52 0.13
CA ASN A 85 5.18 15.75 0.75
C ASN A 85 4.67 14.77 1.83
N LEU A 86 3.43 14.92 2.29
CA LEU A 86 2.81 14.00 3.25
C LEU A 86 2.20 12.78 2.54
N ALA A 87 2.20 11.61 3.17
CA ALA A 87 1.59 10.41 2.61
C ALA A 87 1.07 9.48 3.71
N LEU A 88 0.20 8.53 3.33
CA LEU A 88 -0.15 7.42 4.21
C LEU A 88 0.86 6.27 4.04
N SER A 89 1.45 5.80 5.14
CA SER A 89 2.36 4.66 5.12
C SER A 89 2.08 3.63 6.20
N CYS A 90 2.36 2.36 5.90
CA CYS A 90 2.33 1.29 6.89
C CYS A 90 3.57 1.41 7.82
N PRO A 91 3.48 0.88 9.06
CA PRO A 91 4.58 0.97 10.04
C PRO A 91 5.89 0.37 9.52
N ILE A 92 5.79 -0.64 8.65
CA ILE A 92 6.96 -1.35 8.12
C ILE A 92 7.70 -0.52 7.08
N CYS A 93 7.01 0.07 6.09
CA CYS A 93 7.67 0.94 5.11
C CYS A 93 8.20 2.20 5.78
N ASN A 94 7.41 2.84 6.66
CA ASN A 94 7.82 4.02 7.43
C ASN A 94 9.10 3.76 8.23
N THR A 95 9.12 2.70 9.05
CA THR A 95 10.28 2.37 9.89
C THR A 95 11.50 1.98 9.06
N THR A 96 11.30 1.28 7.93
CA THR A 96 12.42 0.83 7.08
C THR A 96 13.07 1.99 6.32
N LYS A 97 12.23 2.90 5.79
CA LYS A 97 12.68 4.15 5.16
C LYS A 97 13.31 5.06 6.20
N ASN A 98 12.62 5.32 7.30
CA ASN A 98 13.03 6.24 8.36
C ASN A 98 13.41 7.60 7.72
N LYS A 99 14.55 8.17 8.10
CA LYS A 99 15.13 9.39 7.55
C LYS A 99 15.82 9.22 6.18
N LYS A 100 15.90 8.01 5.62
CA LYS A 100 16.64 7.80 4.36
C LYS A 100 15.94 8.52 3.22
N ALA A 101 16.72 9.25 2.42
CA ALA A 101 16.25 9.79 1.16
C ALA A 101 15.90 8.65 0.19
N LEU A 102 14.88 8.88 -0.63
CA LEU A 102 14.59 8.02 -1.76
C LEU A 102 15.69 8.21 -2.82
N PRO A 103 15.99 7.18 -3.63
CA PRO A 103 17.09 7.23 -4.61
C PRO A 103 16.81 8.16 -5.81
N SER A 104 15.61 8.74 -5.91
CA SER A 104 15.27 9.79 -6.88
C SER A 104 14.08 10.62 -6.40
N ASP A 105 13.81 11.74 -7.07
CA ASP A 105 12.66 12.63 -6.83
C ASP A 105 11.35 12.14 -7.46
N LEU A 106 11.27 10.90 -7.94
CA LEU A 106 10.02 10.35 -8.48
C LEU A 106 8.92 10.39 -7.42
N ASP A 107 7.77 10.98 -7.77
CA ASP A 107 6.56 10.92 -6.95
C ASP A 107 6.13 9.46 -6.83
N PRO A 108 6.00 8.91 -5.61
CA PRO A 108 5.48 7.57 -5.44
C PRO A 108 4.10 7.35 -6.07
N LEU A 109 3.25 8.36 -6.24
CA LEU A 109 1.97 8.24 -6.97
C LEU A 109 2.13 8.34 -8.50
N GLY A 110 3.30 8.76 -8.98
CA GLY A 110 3.59 8.95 -10.39
C GLY A 110 3.73 7.64 -11.17
N GLU A 111 3.43 7.72 -12.46
CA GLU A 111 3.49 6.60 -13.41
C GLU A 111 4.91 6.02 -13.51
N ASP A 112 5.93 6.88 -13.51
CA ASP A 112 7.33 6.47 -13.57
C ASP A 112 7.75 5.63 -12.36
N TYR A 113 7.32 6.02 -11.15
CA TYR A 113 7.59 5.25 -9.95
C TYR A 113 6.86 3.91 -9.99
N LYS A 114 5.58 3.92 -10.37
CA LYS A 114 4.75 2.71 -10.50
C LYS A 114 5.40 1.69 -11.43
N ASN A 115 5.92 2.13 -12.58
CA ASN A 115 6.50 1.28 -13.61
C ASN A 115 7.84 0.61 -13.22
N LEU A 116 8.45 1.03 -12.10
CA LEU A 116 9.63 0.37 -11.56
C LEU A 116 9.34 -1.04 -11.03
N PHE A 117 8.10 -1.32 -10.62
CA PHE A 117 7.76 -2.54 -9.90
C PHE A 117 6.59 -3.30 -10.53
N TYR A 118 6.55 -4.60 -10.27
CA TYR A 118 5.36 -5.41 -10.48
C TYR A 118 5.24 -6.47 -9.38
N ARG A 119 4.07 -7.12 -9.29
CA ARG A 119 3.93 -8.34 -8.49
C ARG A 119 4.13 -9.57 -9.35
N ASN A 120 5.06 -10.45 -8.99
CA ASN A 120 5.24 -11.72 -9.68
C ASN A 120 4.09 -12.70 -9.38
N ASN A 121 4.14 -13.90 -9.97
CA ASN A 121 3.12 -14.94 -9.80
C ASN A 121 2.97 -15.46 -8.35
N ARG A 122 3.94 -15.17 -7.47
CA ARG A 122 3.91 -15.47 -6.03
C ARG A 122 3.46 -14.27 -5.19
N GLY A 123 3.03 -13.18 -5.83
CA GLY A 123 2.60 -11.96 -5.16
C GLY A 123 3.75 -11.11 -4.60
N ALA A 124 5.02 -11.45 -4.85
CA ALA A 124 6.16 -10.67 -4.38
C ALA A 124 6.30 -9.37 -5.19
N ILE A 125 6.57 -8.25 -4.52
CA ILE A 125 6.93 -6.99 -5.18
C ILE A 125 8.38 -7.12 -5.66
N VAL A 126 8.59 -6.98 -6.96
CA VAL A 126 9.89 -7.17 -7.62
C VAL A 126 10.12 -6.08 -8.65
N THR A 127 11.39 -5.88 -9.02
CA THR A 127 11.78 -4.98 -10.12
C THR A 127 11.14 -5.42 -11.42
N ASN A 128 10.56 -4.46 -12.15
CA ASN A 128 10.06 -4.69 -13.50
C ASN A 128 11.21 -5.11 -14.44
N ASN A 129 11.02 -6.20 -15.17
CA ASN A 129 12.05 -6.72 -16.09
C ASN A 129 12.00 -6.02 -17.45
N ASP A 130 10.86 -5.40 -17.80
CA ASP A 130 10.58 -4.80 -19.11
C ASP A 130 10.95 -3.31 -19.17
N ILE A 131 11.94 -2.89 -18.36
CA ILE A 131 12.45 -1.51 -18.28
C ILE A 131 13.97 -1.48 -18.47
N GLU A 132 14.51 -0.30 -18.79
CA GLU A 132 15.94 -0.06 -19.00
C GLU A 132 16.78 -0.40 -17.75
N ASP A 133 18.04 -0.82 -17.93
CA ASP A 133 18.88 -1.27 -16.82
C ASP A 133 19.14 -0.20 -15.75
N ARG A 134 19.20 1.08 -16.15
CA ARG A 134 19.28 2.20 -15.20
C ARG A 134 18.05 2.25 -14.29
N LYS A 135 16.84 2.03 -14.84
CA LYS A 135 15.59 1.98 -14.07
C LYS A 135 15.52 0.71 -13.21
N LYS A 136 16.06 -0.41 -13.67
CA LYS A 136 16.19 -1.63 -12.83
C LYS A 136 17.07 -1.39 -11.61
N ALA A 137 18.22 -0.73 -11.79
CA ALA A 137 19.11 -0.38 -10.69
C ALA A 137 18.42 0.58 -9.70
N LEU A 138 17.68 1.57 -10.21
CA LEU A 138 16.86 2.47 -9.38
C LEU A 138 15.79 1.71 -8.58
N SER A 139 15.04 0.82 -9.24
CA SER A 139 14.04 -0.05 -8.59
C SER A 139 14.64 -0.89 -7.46
N GLN A 140 15.81 -1.50 -7.68
CA GLN A 140 16.49 -2.31 -6.66
C GLN A 140 16.88 -1.47 -5.43
N GLN A 141 17.31 -0.22 -5.64
CA GLN A 141 17.59 0.71 -4.54
C GLN A 141 16.32 1.05 -3.74
N TYR A 142 15.21 1.32 -4.42
CA TYR A 142 13.91 1.52 -3.76
C TYR A 142 13.48 0.29 -2.94
N ILE A 143 13.54 -0.91 -3.52
CA ILE A 143 13.19 -2.17 -2.81
C ILE A 143 14.02 -2.30 -1.53
N LYS A 144 15.32 -1.99 -1.59
CA LYS A 144 16.21 -2.05 -0.42
C LYS A 144 15.88 -0.98 0.63
N ILE A 145 15.68 0.27 0.22
CA ILE A 145 15.43 1.40 1.13
C ILE A 145 14.07 1.26 1.83
N LEU A 146 13.04 0.89 1.09
CA LEU A 146 11.67 0.75 1.58
C LEU A 146 11.38 -0.64 2.17
N GLY A 147 12.28 -1.59 1.95
CA GLY A 147 12.14 -2.98 2.37
C GLY A 147 10.97 -3.69 1.69
N LEU A 148 10.75 -3.47 0.39
CA LEU A 148 9.61 -4.01 -0.38
C LEU A 148 9.69 -5.53 -0.63
N SER A 149 10.83 -6.15 -0.34
CA SER A 149 11.03 -7.60 -0.47
C SER A 149 10.47 -8.42 0.70
N LYS A 150 9.90 -7.77 1.74
CA LYS A 150 9.37 -8.48 2.91
C LYS A 150 8.17 -9.37 2.53
N GLU A 151 8.18 -10.58 3.06
CA GLU A 151 7.18 -11.63 2.76
C GLU A 151 5.75 -11.22 3.08
N LEU A 152 5.55 -10.40 4.12
CA LEU A 152 4.24 -9.95 4.55
C LEU A 152 3.42 -9.24 3.46
N TYR A 153 4.05 -8.56 2.49
CA TYR A 153 3.29 -7.89 1.44
C TYR A 153 2.61 -8.89 0.50
N LYS A 154 3.04 -10.16 0.50
CA LYS A 154 2.37 -11.24 -0.23
C LYS A 154 1.05 -11.62 0.42
N LEU A 155 0.88 -11.40 1.73
CA LEU A 155 -0.37 -11.70 2.44
C LEU A 155 -1.54 -10.91 1.86
N ASP A 156 -1.33 -9.62 1.56
CA ASP A 156 -2.36 -8.78 0.96
C ASP A 156 -2.81 -9.30 -0.43
N TYR A 157 -1.86 -9.79 -1.22
CA TYR A 157 -2.11 -10.43 -2.51
C TYR A 157 -2.89 -11.75 -2.35
N VAL A 158 -2.50 -12.61 -1.39
CA VAL A 158 -3.15 -13.89 -1.11
C VAL A 158 -4.57 -13.69 -0.58
N GLN A 159 -4.76 -12.82 0.41
CA GLN A 159 -6.07 -12.53 1.00
C GLN A 159 -7.02 -11.91 -0.04
N THR A 160 -6.54 -10.96 -0.83
CA THR A 160 -7.32 -10.39 -1.95
C THR A 160 -7.68 -11.49 -2.96
N SER A 161 -6.76 -12.43 -3.23
CA SER A 161 -6.97 -13.63 -4.05
C SER A 161 -8.10 -14.52 -3.59
N LEU A 162 -8.07 -14.90 -2.32
CA LEU A 162 -9.09 -15.74 -1.72
C LEU A 162 -10.46 -15.05 -1.72
N ASN A 163 -10.52 -13.76 -1.38
CA ASN A 163 -11.76 -12.99 -1.36
C ASN A 163 -12.47 -12.92 -2.73
N ILE A 164 -11.71 -12.75 -3.81
CA ILE A 164 -12.29 -12.69 -5.16
C ILE A 164 -12.69 -14.07 -5.67
N ILE A 165 -11.94 -15.12 -5.33
CA ILE A 165 -12.35 -16.50 -5.61
C ILE A 165 -13.69 -16.78 -4.89
N LYS A 166 -13.78 -16.45 -3.60
CA LYS A 166 -15.02 -16.59 -2.80
C LYS A 166 -16.21 -15.85 -3.44
N ARG A 167 -16.03 -14.58 -3.86
CA ARG A 167 -17.09 -13.80 -4.52
C ARG A 167 -17.53 -14.40 -5.86
N ARG A 168 -16.58 -14.88 -6.68
CA ARG A 168 -16.88 -15.50 -7.98
C ARG A 168 -17.59 -16.83 -7.85
N LEU A 169 -17.18 -17.68 -6.90
CA LEU A 169 -17.84 -18.96 -6.64
C LEU A 169 -19.30 -18.78 -6.21
N ARG A 170 -19.62 -17.71 -5.47
CA ARG A 170 -21.00 -17.35 -5.12
C ARG A 170 -21.86 -16.89 -6.31
N GLN A 171 -21.24 -16.43 -7.39
CA GLN A 171 -21.92 -15.98 -8.61
C GLN A 171 -22.04 -17.08 -9.68
N SER A 172 -21.49 -18.27 -9.41
CA SER A 172 -21.54 -19.43 -10.32
C SER A 172 -22.82 -20.23 -10.09
N ASP A 173 -23.48 -20.65 -11.17
CA ASP A 173 -24.66 -21.53 -11.13
C ASP A 173 -24.37 -22.90 -10.48
N LYS A 174 -23.08 -23.27 -10.41
CA LYS A 174 -22.58 -24.40 -9.64
C LYS A 174 -21.83 -23.87 -8.42
N ILE A 175 -22.49 -23.83 -7.27
CA ILE A 175 -21.90 -23.44 -5.99
C ILE A 175 -21.09 -24.62 -5.45
N ASN A 176 -19.76 -24.47 -5.39
CA ASN A 176 -18.90 -25.43 -4.70
C ASN A 176 -18.75 -25.01 -3.22
N LEU A 177 -19.70 -25.44 -2.39
CA LEU A 177 -19.79 -25.07 -0.97
C LEU A 177 -18.55 -25.51 -0.18
N GLU A 178 -18.01 -26.70 -0.45
CA GLU A 178 -16.84 -27.23 0.24
C GLU A 178 -15.61 -26.34 0.02
N LEU A 179 -15.33 -25.98 -1.24
CA LEU A 179 -14.24 -25.07 -1.57
C LEU A 179 -14.45 -23.67 -0.97
N ILE A 180 -15.69 -23.16 -0.95
CA ILE A 180 -16.02 -21.87 -0.32
C ILE A 180 -15.75 -21.92 1.19
N ASN A 181 -16.09 -23.02 1.85
CA ASN A 181 -15.84 -23.21 3.28
C ASN A 181 -14.34 -23.27 3.56
N SER A 182 -13.56 -24.07 2.83
CA SER A 182 -12.09 -24.11 3.02
C SER A 182 -11.43 -22.75 2.77
N ILE A 183 -11.88 -22.00 1.76
CA ILE A 183 -11.38 -20.63 1.54
C ILE A 183 -11.77 -19.70 2.69
N THR A 184 -12.97 -19.87 3.25
CA THR A 184 -13.44 -19.08 4.37
C THR A 184 -12.64 -19.38 5.63
N GLU A 185 -12.36 -20.65 5.95
CA GLU A 185 -11.51 -21.04 7.07
C GLU A 185 -10.09 -20.45 6.96
N ILE A 186 -9.49 -20.44 5.76
CA ILE A 186 -8.18 -19.81 5.54
C ILE A 186 -8.26 -18.29 5.74
N LEU A 187 -9.32 -17.65 5.24
CA LEU A 187 -9.52 -16.21 5.43
C LEU A 187 -9.72 -15.86 6.91
N ASP A 188 -10.55 -16.62 7.62
CA ASP A 188 -10.81 -16.45 9.05
C ASP A 188 -9.52 -16.66 9.85
N PHE A 189 -8.72 -17.69 9.52
CA PHE A 189 -7.39 -17.88 10.13
C PHE A 189 -6.46 -16.69 9.89
N ILE A 190 -6.41 -16.16 8.66
CA ILE A 190 -5.61 -14.96 8.36
C ILE A 190 -6.13 -13.78 9.19
N ASP A 191 -7.45 -13.63 9.28
CA ASP A 191 -8.07 -12.53 10.00
C ASP A 191 -7.80 -12.61 11.51
N ASP A 192 -7.95 -13.78 12.12
CA ASP A 192 -7.69 -14.00 13.54
C ASP A 192 -6.22 -13.78 13.93
N ASN A 193 -5.28 -14.11 13.04
CA ASN A 193 -3.85 -14.07 13.35
C ASN A 193 -3.17 -12.76 12.91
N TYR A 194 -3.71 -12.08 11.91
CA TYR A 194 -3.04 -10.94 11.27
C TYR A 194 -3.92 -9.69 11.18
N THR A 195 -5.24 -9.81 11.21
CA THR A 195 -6.17 -8.68 11.20
C THR A 195 -6.44 -8.27 12.65
N ARG A 196 -5.62 -7.34 13.16
CA ARG A 196 -5.90 -6.74 14.48
C ARG A 196 -7.19 -5.92 14.35
N GLN A 197 -8.23 -6.30 15.10
CA GLN A 197 -9.55 -5.64 15.08
C GLN A 197 -9.38 -4.11 15.09
N SER A 198 -9.65 -3.47 13.96
CA SER A 198 -9.59 -2.03 13.83
C SER A 198 -10.87 -1.44 14.41
N ASN A 199 -10.79 -0.78 15.57
CA ASN A 199 -11.87 0.06 16.09
C ASN A 199 -12.01 1.38 15.30
N LEU A 200 -11.92 1.32 13.98
CA LEU A 200 -12.22 2.46 13.12
C LEU A 200 -13.74 2.57 12.98
N THR A 201 -14.35 3.39 13.85
CA THR A 201 -15.60 4.06 13.49
C THR A 201 -15.22 5.18 12.51
N LEU A 202 -15.59 5.02 11.23
CA LEU A 202 -15.42 6.06 10.20
C LEU A 202 -16.31 7.27 10.48
#